data_AF-A0A402AJI7-F1
#
_entry.id   AF-A0A402AJI7-F1
#
_cell.length_a   1.000
_cell.length_b   1.000
_cell.length_c   1.000
_cell.angle_alpha   90.00
_cell.angle_beta   90.00
_cell.angle_gamma   90.00
#
_symmetry.space_group_name_H-M   'P 1'
#
loop_
_entity.id
_entity.type
_entity.pdbx_description
1 polymer ?
#
loop_
_entity_poly.entity_id
_entity_poly.type
_entity_poly.pdbx_seq_one_letter_code
_entity_poly.pdbx_strand_id
1 'polypeptide(L)'
;MLPWSAPLSGRFDEVVFESQVLKDNPLHDPYQRPLWIYLPPGYDEEPERRYPSVYMIQGLTGQLDMWRNRSAFRKNFPELADELFTRKEAPPCIIVWVDCWTSYGGSQFVDSPATGKYHTYLCNEIVPWIDAHYRTLPAREHRGSPVNRVVVMAR
;
A
#
# COMPACT_ATOMS: atom_id res chain seq x y z
N MET A 1 19.09 -18.88 10.41
CA MET A 1 18.35 -17.87 11.19
C MET A 1 18.80 -16.51 10.67
N LEU A 2 17.92 -15.73 10.05
CA LEU A 2 18.29 -14.45 9.43
C LEU A 2 18.10 -13.34 10.47
N PRO A 3 19.17 -12.77 11.03
CA PRO A 3 19.04 -11.87 12.18
C PRO A 3 18.32 -10.55 11.83
N TRP A 4 18.49 -10.05 10.61
CA TRP A 4 18.12 -8.66 10.26
C TRP A 4 17.10 -8.54 9.13
N SER A 5 17.21 -9.35 8.08
CA SER A 5 16.31 -9.33 6.92
C SER A 5 16.34 -10.65 6.15
N ALA A 6 15.30 -10.93 5.37
CA ALA A 6 15.29 -11.95 4.33
C ALA A 6 15.43 -11.33 2.94
N PRO A 7 16.22 -11.94 2.03
CA PRO A 7 16.19 -11.54 0.63
C PRO A 7 14.77 -11.79 0.08
N LEU A 8 14.27 -10.81 -0.67
CA LEU A 8 12.97 -10.89 -1.34
C LEU A 8 13.17 -11.45 -2.74
N SER A 9 12.21 -12.25 -3.21
CA SER A 9 12.17 -12.72 -4.60
C SER A 9 11.45 -11.72 -5.52
N GLY A 10 10.52 -10.93 -4.97
CA GLY A 10 9.93 -9.77 -5.60
C GLY A 10 10.74 -8.49 -5.37
N ARG A 11 10.20 -7.35 -5.81
CA ARG A 11 10.82 -6.03 -5.67
C ARG A 11 9.91 -5.06 -4.93
N PHE A 12 10.51 -4.15 -4.16
CA PHE A 12 9.85 -2.95 -3.66
C PHE A 12 10.26 -1.73 -4.46
N ASP A 13 9.27 -0.96 -4.92
CA ASP A 13 9.44 0.41 -5.36
C ASP A 13 8.97 1.32 -4.24
N GLU A 14 9.88 2.12 -3.66
CA GLU A 14 9.57 3.10 -2.63
C GLU A 14 9.57 4.49 -3.24
N VAL A 15 8.42 5.17 -3.19
CA VAL A 15 8.23 6.47 -3.81
C VAL A 15 7.59 7.45 -2.83
N VAL A 16 7.67 8.73 -3.17
CA VAL A 16 6.92 9.79 -2.50
C VAL A 16 5.83 10.26 -3.46
N PHE A 17 4.59 10.19 -3.01
CA PHE A 17 3.42 10.66 -3.74
C PHE A 17 3.02 12.05 -3.25
N GLU A 18 2.84 13.00 -4.17
CA GLU A 18 2.36 14.34 -3.85
C GLU A 18 0.83 14.41 -3.99
N SER A 19 0.12 14.37 -2.86
CA SER A 19 -1.34 14.51 -2.85
C SER A 19 -1.76 15.95 -3.09
N GLN A 20 -2.69 16.16 -4.02
CA GLN A 20 -3.31 17.47 -4.24
C GLN A 20 -4.41 17.72 -3.22
N VAL A 21 -5.20 16.70 -2.88
CA VAL A 21 -6.35 16.85 -1.96
C VAL A 21 -5.95 16.99 -0.49
N LEU A 22 -4.69 16.69 -0.14
CA LEU A 22 -4.15 16.88 1.21
C LEU A 22 -3.33 18.17 1.39
N LYS A 23 -3.08 18.97 0.34
CA LYS A 23 -2.26 20.20 0.44
C LYS A 23 -2.72 21.16 1.53
N ASP A 24 -4.04 21.36 1.61
CA ASP A 24 -4.66 22.31 2.54
C ASP A 24 -5.36 21.59 3.70
N ASN A 25 -4.84 20.43 4.13
CA ASN A 25 -5.42 19.73 5.26
C ASN A 25 -5.35 20.59 6.55
N PRO A 26 -6.38 20.58 7.42
CA PRO A 26 -6.46 21.46 8.58
C PRO A 26 -5.36 21.27 9.63
N LEU A 27 -4.71 20.11 9.63
CA LEU A 27 -3.63 19.79 10.57
C LEU A 27 -2.26 20.26 10.08
N HIS A 28 -2.17 20.78 8.85
CA HIS A 28 -0.92 21.13 8.18
C HIS A 28 0.06 19.95 8.11
N ASP A 29 -0.46 18.72 8.13
CA ASP A 29 0.34 17.52 7.95
C ASP A 29 0.95 17.52 6.54
N PRO A 30 2.14 16.91 6.33
CA PRO A 30 2.74 16.84 5.00
C PRO A 30 1.79 16.20 3.96
N TYR A 31 1.65 16.79 2.78
CA TYR A 31 0.89 16.22 1.67
C TYR A 31 1.73 15.36 0.73
N GLN A 32 3.06 15.39 0.89
CA GLN A 32 3.99 14.43 0.31
C GLN A 32 4.00 13.19 1.20
N ARG A 33 3.52 12.07 0.67
CA ARG A 33 3.27 10.83 1.42
C ARG A 33 4.15 9.70 0.89
N PRO A 34 4.86 8.97 1.77
CA PRO A 34 5.57 7.79 1.32
C PRO A 34 4.57 6.70 0.89
N LEU A 35 4.93 5.98 -0.17
CA LEU A 35 4.14 4.92 -0.78
C LEU A 35 5.10 3.77 -1.12
N TRP A 36 4.77 2.56 -0.71
CA TRP A 36 5.54 1.37 -1.06
C TRP A 36 4.73 0.46 -1.97
N ILE A 37 5.33 0.03 -3.07
CA ILE A 37 4.72 -0.87 -4.04
C ILE A 37 5.56 -2.12 -4.11
N TYR A 38 4.99 -3.25 -3.69
CA TYR A 38 5.59 -4.56 -3.90
C TYR A 38 5.13 -5.15 -5.22
N LEU A 39 6.10 -5.61 -6.01
CA LEU A 39 5.93 -6.30 -7.26
C LEU A 39 6.28 -7.78 -7.05
N PRO A 40 5.36 -8.71 -7.39
CA PRO A 40 5.57 -10.13 -7.14
C PRO A 40 6.71 -10.68 -8.02
N PRO A 41 7.29 -11.85 -7.67
CA PRO A 41 8.30 -12.49 -8.49
C PRO A 41 7.76 -12.77 -9.89
N GLY A 42 8.59 -12.55 -10.92
CA GLY A 42 8.17 -12.70 -12.32
C GLY A 42 7.55 -11.44 -12.94
N TYR A 43 7.37 -10.35 -12.18
CA TYR A 43 6.73 -9.14 -12.69
C TYR A 43 7.46 -8.55 -13.91
N ASP A 44 8.79 -8.45 -13.88
CA ASP A 44 9.56 -7.85 -14.96
C ASP A 44 9.74 -8.82 -16.16
N GLU A 45 9.71 -10.12 -15.89
CA GLU A 45 9.85 -11.19 -16.88
C GLU A 45 8.57 -11.46 -17.67
N GLU A 46 7.40 -11.08 -17.15
CA GLU A 46 6.08 -11.28 -17.76
C GLU A 46 5.42 -9.92 -18.14
N PRO A 47 5.90 -9.23 -19.20
CA PRO A 47 5.50 -7.83 -19.48
C PRO A 47 4.02 -7.65 -19.87
N GLU A 48 3.37 -8.69 -20.38
CA GLU A 48 1.95 -8.66 -20.77
C GLU A 48 1.02 -9.01 -19.60
N ARG A 49 1.56 -9.54 -18.49
CA ARG A 49 0.76 -9.97 -17.35
C ARG A 49 0.31 -8.79 -16.52
N ARG A 50 -0.97 -8.78 -16.18
CA ARG A 50 -1.59 -7.87 -15.22
C ARG A 50 -1.93 -8.60 -13.93
N TYR A 51 -1.91 -7.88 -12.82
CA TYR A 51 -2.02 -8.42 -11.48
C TYR A 51 -3.17 -7.77 -10.71
N PRO A 52 -3.89 -8.52 -9.85
CA PRO A 52 -4.73 -7.89 -8.85
C PRO A 52 -3.88 -7.04 -7.89
N SER A 53 -4.51 -6.09 -7.22
CA SER A 53 -3.83 -5.16 -6.30
C SER A 53 -4.46 -5.19 -4.91
N VAL A 54 -3.62 -5.23 -3.87
CA VAL A 54 -4.05 -5.18 -2.46
C VAL A 54 -3.47 -3.94 -1.79
N TYR A 55 -4.34 -3.14 -1.19
CA TYR A 55 -3.95 -1.89 -0.53
C TYR A 55 -3.90 -2.07 0.98
N MET A 56 -2.69 -1.98 1.51
CA MET A 56 -2.35 -2.14 2.91
C MET A 56 -2.23 -0.76 3.57
N ILE A 57 -3.10 -0.52 4.55
CA ILE A 57 -3.12 0.72 5.32
C ILE A 57 -3.07 0.37 6.80
N GLN A 58 -2.34 1.16 7.57
CA GLN A 58 -2.25 0.98 9.01
C GLN A 58 -3.51 1.48 9.70
N GLY A 59 -3.84 0.86 10.83
CA GLY A 59 -4.83 1.41 11.76
C GLY A 59 -4.30 2.62 12.53
N LEU A 60 -5.11 3.13 13.47
CA LEU A 60 -4.71 4.23 14.36
C LEU A 60 -3.40 3.90 15.06
N THR A 61 -2.51 4.89 15.15
CA THR A 61 -1.12 4.84 15.66
C THR A 61 -0.14 4.00 14.83
N GLY A 62 -0.52 3.53 13.65
CA GLY A 62 0.41 2.87 12.74
C GLY A 62 0.93 3.80 11.64
N GLN A 63 2.24 3.79 11.43
CA GLN A 63 2.95 4.47 10.34
C GLN A 63 3.37 3.46 9.26
N LEU A 64 3.62 3.96 8.05
CA LEU A 64 4.01 3.11 6.91
C LEU A 64 5.23 2.23 7.22
N ASP A 65 6.26 2.81 7.83
CA ASP A 65 7.52 2.14 8.13
C ASP A 65 7.35 0.98 9.12
N MET A 66 6.34 1.05 9.99
CA MET A 66 6.04 0.01 10.98
C MET A 66 5.67 -1.35 10.35
N TRP A 67 5.33 -1.42 9.06
CA TRP A 67 5.18 -2.71 8.37
C TRP A 67 6.48 -3.53 8.32
N ARG A 68 7.64 -2.87 8.46
CA ARG A 68 8.95 -3.53 8.56
C ARG A 68 9.30 -3.97 9.99
N ASN A 69 8.50 -3.59 10.99
CA ASN A 69 8.73 -4.01 12.36
C ASN A 69 8.77 -5.54 12.45
N ARG A 70 9.72 -6.04 13.24
CA ARG A 70 9.94 -7.47 13.42
C ARG A 70 10.09 -7.83 14.87
N SER A 71 9.58 -9.01 15.21
CA SER A 71 9.93 -9.69 16.46
C SER A 71 11.14 -10.59 16.20
N ALA A 72 11.99 -10.79 17.23
CA ALA A 72 13.12 -11.68 17.12
C ALA A 72 12.70 -13.05 16.55
N PHE A 73 13.48 -13.54 15.59
CA PHE A 73 13.28 -14.85 14.95
C PHE A 73 11.99 -14.99 14.11
N ARG A 74 11.30 -13.88 13.81
CA ARG A 74 10.15 -13.85 12.91
C ARG A 74 10.42 -12.95 11.70
N LYS A 75 9.81 -13.32 10.58
CA LYS A 75 9.69 -12.45 9.40
C LYS A 75 8.66 -11.35 9.67
N ASN A 76 8.89 -10.17 9.12
CA ASN A 76 7.87 -9.12 9.10
C ASN A 76 6.83 -9.40 8.01
N PHE A 77 5.79 -8.56 7.93
CA PHE A 77 4.70 -8.77 6.99
C PHE A 77 5.15 -8.75 5.50
N PRO A 78 5.95 -7.77 5.03
CA PRO A 78 6.52 -7.80 3.68
C PRO A 78 7.24 -9.11 3.32
N GLU A 79 8.08 -9.61 4.23
CA GLU A 79 8.84 -10.85 4.02
C GLU A 79 7.95 -12.10 3.99
N LEU A 80 6.87 -12.12 4.77
CA LEU A 80 5.87 -13.20 4.75
C LEU A 80 5.04 -13.18 3.46
N ALA A 81 4.64 -11.98 3.01
CA ALA A 81 3.90 -11.82 1.75
C ALA A 81 4.74 -12.28 0.56
N ASP A 82 6.02 -11.88 0.50
CA ASP A 82 6.93 -12.32 -0.55
C ASP A 82 7.14 -13.84 -0.57
N GLU A 83 7.32 -14.44 0.61
CA GLU A 83 7.45 -15.90 0.74
C GLU A 83 6.19 -16.63 0.25
N LEU A 84 5.00 -16.13 0.58
CA LEU A 84 3.73 -16.72 0.14
C LEU A 84 3.64 -16.80 -1.39
N PHE A 85 4.03 -15.75 -2.10
CA PHE A 85 4.06 -15.73 -3.56
C PHE A 85 5.19 -16.58 -4.14
N THR A 86 6.37 -16.54 -3.52
CA THR A 86 7.53 -17.34 -3.91
C THR A 86 7.21 -18.84 -3.86
N ARG A 87 6.51 -19.27 -2.82
CA ARG A 87 6.08 -20.66 -2.63
C ARG A 87 4.84 -21.04 -3.44
N LYS A 88 4.24 -20.08 -4.15
CA LYS A 88 3.02 -20.26 -4.95
C LYS A 88 1.83 -20.74 -4.12
N GLU A 89 1.80 -20.38 -2.83
CA GLU A 89 0.72 -20.70 -1.90
C GLU A 89 -0.47 -19.74 -2.06
N ALA A 90 -0.27 -18.59 -2.71
CA ALA A 90 -1.31 -17.68 -3.16
C ALA A 90 -1.04 -17.14 -4.58
N PRO A 91 -2.07 -16.75 -5.33
CA PRO A 91 -1.88 -16.05 -6.61
C PRO A 91 -1.09 -14.75 -6.40
N PRO A 92 -0.11 -14.42 -7.27
CA PRO A 92 0.68 -13.21 -7.14
C PRO A 92 -0.18 -11.96 -7.32
N CYS A 93 0.06 -10.95 -6.49
CA CYS A 93 -0.59 -9.65 -6.58
C CYS A 93 0.40 -8.52 -6.32
N ILE A 94 0.07 -7.32 -6.79
CA ILE A 94 0.76 -6.10 -6.39
C ILE A 94 0.24 -5.71 -5.00
N ILE A 95 1.13 -5.39 -4.07
CA ILE A 95 0.73 -4.90 -2.75
C ILE A 95 1.17 -3.45 -2.62
N VAL A 96 0.25 -2.58 -2.25
CA VAL A 96 0.47 -1.13 -2.14
C VAL A 96 0.29 -0.72 -0.68
N TRP A 97 1.35 -0.28 -0.02
CA TRP A 97 1.27 0.29 1.32
C TRP A 97 1.16 1.80 1.24
N VAL A 98 0.06 2.33 1.75
CA VAL A 98 -0.26 3.76 1.68
C VAL A 98 -0.16 4.39 3.06
N ASP A 99 0.61 5.47 3.19
CA ASP A 99 0.62 6.26 4.41
C ASP A 99 -0.68 7.07 4.56
N CYS A 100 -1.32 6.92 5.72
CA CYS A 100 -2.51 7.69 6.12
C CYS A 100 -2.30 8.35 7.49
N TRP A 101 -1.04 8.60 7.88
CA TRP A 101 -0.71 9.22 9.15
C TRP A 101 -1.21 10.67 9.21
N THR A 102 -1.65 11.08 10.39
CA THR A 102 -2.03 12.46 10.72
C THR A 102 -1.36 12.86 12.02
N SER A 103 -1.32 14.14 12.39
CA SER A 103 -0.88 14.60 13.71
C SER A 103 -1.67 13.98 14.89
N TYR A 104 -2.85 13.41 14.66
CA TYR A 104 -3.62 12.62 15.65
C TYR A 104 -3.31 11.11 15.65
N GLY A 105 -2.30 10.67 14.92
CA GLY A 105 -1.88 9.27 14.87
C GLY A 105 -2.54 8.42 13.78
N GLY A 106 -3.34 9.00 12.88
CA GLY A 106 -3.88 8.28 11.72
C GLY A 106 -5.27 8.79 11.31
N SER A 107 -5.56 8.69 10.02
CA SER A 107 -6.89 8.99 9.50
C SER A 107 -7.90 7.90 9.83
N GLN A 108 -9.19 8.23 9.76
CA GLN A 108 -10.28 7.23 9.74
C GLN A 108 -10.66 6.81 8.30
N PHE A 109 -9.77 7.09 7.33
CA PHE A 109 -9.93 6.78 5.90
C PHE A 109 -11.19 7.36 5.26
N VAL A 110 -11.70 8.45 5.85
CA VAL A 110 -12.85 9.22 5.39
C VAL A 110 -12.43 10.65 5.10
N ASP A 111 -13.22 11.35 4.29
CA ASP A 111 -13.05 12.78 4.13
C ASP A 111 -13.59 13.50 5.35
N SER A 112 -12.75 14.31 5.97
CA SER A 112 -13.05 14.98 7.22
C SER A 112 -12.63 16.46 7.16
N PRO A 113 -13.50 17.39 7.57
CA PRO A 113 -13.15 18.80 7.68
C PRO A 113 -12.13 19.08 8.81
N ALA A 114 -11.84 18.09 9.67
CA ALA A 114 -10.87 18.22 10.76
C ALA A 114 -9.49 17.62 10.44
N THR A 115 -9.43 16.57 9.62
CA THR A 115 -8.19 15.83 9.38
C THR A 115 -7.76 15.79 7.91
N GLY A 116 -8.63 16.12 6.96
CA GLY A 116 -8.34 16.08 5.53
C GLY A 116 -9.13 15.02 4.75
N LYS A 117 -8.95 15.01 3.43
CA LYS A 117 -9.74 14.23 2.47
C LYS A 117 -9.13 12.85 2.17
N TYR A 118 -9.05 11.99 3.19
CA TYR A 118 -8.35 10.70 3.07
C TYR A 118 -9.08 9.65 2.22
N HIS A 119 -10.42 9.69 2.13
CA HIS A 119 -11.14 8.79 1.24
C HIS A 119 -10.88 9.18 -0.22
N THR A 120 -10.95 10.47 -0.53
CA THR A 120 -10.63 11.00 -1.86
C THR A 120 -9.16 10.76 -2.22
N TYR A 121 -8.22 10.99 -1.30
CA TYR A 121 -6.80 10.67 -1.50
C TYR A 121 -6.60 9.21 -1.90
N LEU A 122 -7.21 8.26 -1.18
CA LEU A 122 -7.08 6.84 -1.48
C LEU A 122 -7.73 6.46 -2.82
N CYS A 123 -8.99 6.85 -3.04
CA CYS A 123 -9.78 6.36 -4.16
C CYS A 123 -9.55 7.13 -5.46
N ASN A 124 -9.27 8.43 -5.38
CA ASN A 124 -9.23 9.32 -6.55
C ASN A 124 -7.81 9.78 -6.88
N GLU A 125 -6.83 9.59 -6.00
CA GLU A 125 -5.43 9.89 -6.30
C GLU A 125 -4.58 8.62 -6.34
N ILE A 126 -4.53 7.84 -5.26
CA ILE A 126 -3.64 6.69 -5.15
C ILE A 126 -4.03 5.56 -6.11
N VAL A 127 -5.29 5.12 -6.12
CA VAL A 127 -5.73 4.02 -7.00
C VAL A 127 -5.48 4.33 -8.49
N PRO A 128 -5.92 5.50 -9.03
CA PRO A 128 -5.65 5.83 -10.42
C PRO A 128 -4.16 5.97 -10.73
N TRP A 129 -3.36 6.50 -9.79
CA TRP A 129 -1.93 6.60 -9.97
C TRP A 129 -1.27 5.22 -10.07
N ILE A 130 -1.63 4.28 -9.19
CA ILE A 130 -1.13 2.90 -9.26
C ILE A 130 -1.51 2.24 -10.58
N ASP A 131 -2.76 2.35 -11.01
CA ASP A 131 -3.23 1.74 -12.27
C ASP A 131 -2.56 2.33 -13.52
N ALA A 132 -2.13 3.60 -13.45
CA ALA A 132 -1.41 4.26 -14.53
C ALA A 132 0.09 3.90 -14.59
N HIS A 133 0.70 3.55 -13.46
CA HIS A 133 2.16 3.30 -13.36
C HIS A 133 2.53 1.82 -13.29
N TYR A 134 1.59 0.95 -12.91
CA TYR A 134 1.83 -0.48 -12.74
C TYR A 134 0.81 -1.33 -13.52
N ARG A 135 1.17 -2.58 -13.81
CA ARG A 135 0.32 -3.52 -14.57
C ARG A 135 -0.75 -4.14 -13.67
N THR A 136 -1.70 -3.33 -13.22
CA THR A 136 -2.84 -3.80 -12.45
C THR A 136 -3.98 -4.30 -13.34
N LEU A 137 -4.86 -5.12 -12.75
CA LEU A 137 -6.22 -5.36 -13.21
C LEU A 137 -7.14 -4.30 -12.57
N PRO A 138 -7.65 -3.32 -13.33
CA PRO A 138 -8.28 -2.12 -12.76
C PRO A 138 -9.75 -2.31 -12.36
N ALA A 139 -10.33 -3.49 -12.55
CA ALA A 139 -11.71 -3.72 -12.13
C ALA A 139 -11.78 -3.96 -10.61
N ARG A 140 -12.86 -3.49 -9.96
CA ARG A 140 -13.04 -3.58 -8.50
C ARG A 140 -12.89 -5.00 -7.94
N GLU A 141 -13.28 -6.02 -8.71
CA GLU A 141 -13.18 -7.44 -8.35
C GLU A 141 -11.74 -7.93 -8.20
N HIS A 142 -10.76 -7.17 -8.70
CA HIS A 142 -9.34 -7.44 -8.59
C HIS A 142 -8.64 -6.53 -7.56
N ARG A 143 -9.41 -5.77 -6.78
CA ARG A 143 -8.90 -4.90 -5.71
C ARG A 143 -9.33 -5.40 -4.33
N GLY A 144 -8.37 -5.47 -3.42
CA GLY A 144 -8.60 -5.82 -2.02
C GLY A 144 -8.05 -4.78 -1.07
N SER A 145 -8.69 -4.63 0.09
CA SER A 145 -8.08 -3.98 1.26
C SER A 145 -8.57 -4.69 2.52
N PRO A 146 -7.70 -4.91 3.54
CA PRO A 146 -8.12 -5.47 4.82
C PRO A 146 -9.18 -4.62 5.53
N VAL A 147 -9.23 -3.32 5.20
CA VAL A 147 -10.23 -2.39 5.71
C VAL A 147 -11.37 -2.36 4.71
N ASN A 148 -12.43 -3.08 5.05
CA ASN A 148 -13.45 -3.67 4.17
C ASN A 148 -14.30 -2.69 3.32
N ARG A 149 -13.93 -1.42 3.17
CA ARG A 149 -14.77 -0.39 2.54
C ARG A 149 -14.08 0.66 1.68
N VAL A 150 -12.78 0.89 1.80
CA VAL A 150 -12.19 2.10 1.18
C VAL A 150 -11.79 1.84 -0.26
N VAL A 151 -10.90 0.88 -0.50
CA VAL A 151 -10.32 0.70 -1.86
C VAL A 151 -11.17 -0.17 -2.78
N VAL A 152 -12.04 -1.01 -2.23
CA VAL A 152 -13.00 -1.83 -3.01
C VAL A 152 -14.09 -0.97 -3.68
N MET A 153 -14.24 0.29 -3.24
CA MET A 153 -15.22 1.26 -3.79
C MET A 153 -14.64 2.14 -4.90
N ALA A 154 -13.32 2.13 -5.10
CA ALA A 154 -12.70 2.82 -6.22
C ALA A 154 -13.13 2.14 -7.53
N ARG A 155 -13.57 2.94 -8.50
CA ARG A 155 -14.19 2.47 -9.76
C ARG A 155 -13.25 1.65 -10.63
#